data_AF-A0A5C7BDL7-F1
#
_entry.id   AF-A0A5C7BDL7-F1
#
_cell.length_a   1.000
_cell.length_b   1.000
_cell.length_c   1.000
_cell.angle_alpha   90.00
_cell.angle_beta   90.00
_cell.angle_gamma   90.00
#
_symmetry.space_group_name_H-M   'P 1'
#
loop_
_entity.id
_entity.type
_entity.pdbx_description
1 polymer ?
#
loop_
_entity_poly.entity_id
_entity_poly.type
_entity_poly.pdbx_seq_one_letter_code
_entity_poly.pdbx_strand_id
1 'polypeptide(L)' 'MLWDEYTKYKEAIFENTQEHAPWKIIKANRKTNARINAIEYILKKVPYEVKDKETIRHKSLRSIINE' A
#
# COMPACT_ATOMS: atom_id res chain seq x y z
N MET A 1 -5.50 -25.54 -9.93
CA MET A 1 -4.54 -25.63 -8.80
C MET A 1 -5.04 -24.68 -7.71
N LEU A 2 -4.72 -24.85 -6.42
CA LEU A 2 -5.28 -23.97 -5.36
C LEU A 2 -5.02 -22.48 -5.60
N TRP A 3 -3.91 -22.13 -6.27
CA TRP A 3 -3.59 -20.76 -6.68
C TRP A 3 -4.69 -20.10 -7.51
N ASP A 4 -5.26 -20.82 -8.47
CA ASP A 4 -6.27 -20.29 -9.40
C ASP A 4 -7.59 -20.04 -8.64
N GLU A 5 -7.93 -20.92 -7.70
CA GLU A 5 -9.12 -20.76 -6.85
C GLU A 5 -9.01 -19.54 -5.94
N TYR A 6 -7.87 -19.36 -5.26
CA TYR A 6 -7.64 -18.15 -4.45
C TYR A 6 -7.66 -16.87 -5.31
N THR A 7 -7.12 -16.93 -6.53
CA THR A 7 -7.13 -15.81 -7.47
C THR A 7 -8.55 -15.41 -7.85
N LYS A 8 -9.39 -16.40 -8.18
CA LYS A 8 -10.82 -16.21 -8.49
C LYS A 8 -11.57 -15.54 -7.33
N TYR A 9 -11.40 -16.03 -6.10
CA TYR A 9 -12.08 -15.45 -4.94
C TYR A 9 -11.59 -14.04 -4.61
N LYS A 10 -10.27 -13.77 -4.74
CA LYS A 10 -9.70 -12.43 -4.59
C LYS A 10 -10.32 -11.44 -5.58
N GLU A 11 -10.50 -11.83 -6.84
CA GLU A 11 -11.14 -10.99 -7.86
C GLU A 11 -12.62 -10.74 -7.56
N ALA A 12 -13.37 -11.77 -7.18
CA ALA A 12 -14.76 -11.61 -6.77
C ALA A 12 -14.94 -10.65 -5.57
N ILE A 13 -14.04 -10.71 -4.57
CA ILE A 13 -14.07 -9.76 -3.44
C ILE A 13 -13.87 -8.32 -3.93
N PHE A 14 -12.90 -8.09 -4.81
CA PHE A 14 -12.62 -6.75 -5.32
C PHE A 14 -13.81 -6.18 -6.11
N GLU A 15 -14.42 -6.97 -6.98
CA GLU A 15 -15.58 -6.58 -7.76
C GLU A 15 -16.75 -6.15 -6.87
N ASN A 16 -17.04 -6.91 -5.81
CA ASN A 16 -18.25 -6.73 -5.01
C ASN A 16 -18.12 -5.72 -3.85
N THR A 17 -16.91 -5.35 -3.43
CA THR A 17 -16.72 -4.58 -2.16
C THR A 17 -16.01 -3.23 -2.32
N GLN A 18 -15.45 -2.94 -3.49
CA GLN A 18 -14.58 -1.77 -3.68
C GLN A 18 -15.28 -0.40 -3.61
N GLU A 19 -16.60 -0.33 -3.86
CA GLU A 19 -17.31 0.94 -4.06
C GLU A 19 -17.34 1.79 -2.77
N HIS A 20 -17.69 1.20 -1.64
CA HIS A 20 -17.78 1.90 -0.35
C HIS A 20 -16.49 1.81 0.48
N ALA A 21 -15.66 0.79 0.23
CA ALA A 21 -14.41 0.54 0.95
C ALA A 21 -13.31 0.13 -0.04
N PRO A 22 -12.59 1.08 -0.64
CA PRO A 22 -11.65 0.79 -1.72
C PRO A 22 -10.44 -0.01 -1.22
N TRP A 23 -10.14 -1.11 -1.91
CA TRP A 23 -8.96 -1.93 -1.64
C TRP A 23 -7.67 -1.26 -2.14
N LYS A 24 -6.64 -1.25 -1.30
CA LYS A 24 -5.28 -0.82 -1.69
C LYS A 24 -4.37 -2.03 -1.93
N ILE A 25 -4.00 -2.26 -3.19
CA ILE A 25 -3.08 -3.34 -3.56
C ILE A 25 -1.62 -2.88 -3.35
N ILE A 26 -0.84 -3.68 -2.61
CA ILE A 26 0.59 -3.45 -2.34
C ILE A 26 1.39 -4.66 -2.82
N LYS A 27 2.33 -4.45 -3.75
CA LYS A 27 3.23 -5.50 -4.21
C LYS A 27 4.21 -5.89 -3.09
N ALA A 28 4.12 -7.13 -2.62
CA ALA A 28 4.77 -7.56 -1.38
C ALA A 28 5.99 -8.49 -1.54
N ASN A 29 6.51 -8.66 -2.76
CA ASN A 29 7.69 -9.51 -3.01
C ASN A 29 8.91 -9.08 -2.16
N ARG A 30 9.06 -7.76 -1.90
CA ARG A 30 10.02 -7.22 -0.94
C ARG A 30 9.30 -6.72 0.31
N LYS A 31 9.35 -7.51 1.38
CA LYS A 31 8.61 -7.27 2.64
C LYS A 31 8.89 -5.90 3.25
N THR A 32 10.14 -5.45 3.30
CA THR A 32 10.51 -4.14 3.89
C THR A 32 9.84 -2.99 3.16
N ASN A 33 9.90 -2.97 1.83
CA ASN A 33 9.26 -1.94 1.02
C ASN A 33 7.73 -1.97 1.15
N ALA A 34 7.15 -3.18 1.21
CA ALA A 34 5.71 -3.35 1.35
C ALA A 34 5.19 -2.79 2.69
N ARG A 35 5.93 -3.04 3.78
CA ARG A 35 5.60 -2.52 5.12
C ARG A 35 5.63 -1.00 5.14
N ILE A 36 6.68 -0.39 4.60
CA ILE A 36 6.81 1.07 4.52
C ILE A 36 5.66 1.65 3.68
N ASN A 37 5.43 1.11 2.48
CA ASN A 37 4.34 1.58 1.60
C ASN A 37 2.95 1.51 2.26
N ALA A 38 2.68 0.48 3.07
CA ALA A 38 1.43 0.35 3.81
C ALA A 38 1.26 1.46 4.86
N ILE A 39 2.31 1.70 5.66
CA ILE A 39 2.32 2.75 6.68
C ILE A 39 2.16 4.13 6.03
N GLU A 40 2.89 4.42 4.97
CA GLU A 40 2.76 5.69 4.26
C GLU A 40 1.35 5.93 3.72
N TYR A 41 0.71 4.90 3.19
CA TYR A 41 -0.65 5.01 2.66
C TYR A 41 -1.63 5.42 3.76
N ILE A 42 -1.52 4.82 4.95
CA ILE A 42 -2.35 5.16 6.11
C ILE A 42 -2.07 6.59 6.56
N LEU A 43 -0.81 6.96 6.79
CA LEU A 43 -0.41 8.31 7.23
C LEU A 43 -0.87 9.39 6.25
N LYS A 44 -0.83 9.11 4.94
CA LYS A 44 -1.34 10.03 3.91
C LYS A 44 -2.86 10.21 3.97
N LYS A 45 -3.62 9.16 4.26
CA LYS A 45 -5.10 9.18 4.21
C LYS A 45 -5.76 9.63 5.51
N VAL A 46 -5.23 9.25 6.66
CA VAL A 46 -5.83 9.58 7.96
C VAL A 46 -5.46 11.03 8.35
N PRO A 47 -6.42 11.87 8.78
CA PRO A 47 -6.13 13.18 9.34
C PRO A 47 -5.61 13.03 10.79
N TYR A 48 -4.52 13.73 11.11
CA TYR A 48 -3.95 13.80 12.46
C TYR A 48 -3.26 15.16 12.64
N GLU A 49 -3.15 15.64 13.88
CA GLU A 49 -2.79 17.03 14.19
C GLU A 49 -1.36 17.41 13.75
N VAL A 50 -0.37 16.54 13.98
CA VAL A 50 1.04 16.83 13.68
C VAL A 50 1.46 16.14 12.38
N LYS A 51 0.78 16.48 11.27
CA LYS A 51 1.03 15.86 9.96
C LYS A 51 2.10 16.59 9.15
N ASP A 52 3.35 16.20 9.34
CA ASP A 52 4.43 16.60 8.44
C ASP A 52 4.42 15.75 7.17
N LYS A 53 4.23 16.37 6.00
CA LYS A 53 4.13 15.68 4.71
C LYS A 53 5.49 15.26 4.15
N GLU A 54 6.57 15.95 4.53
CA GLU A 54 7.92 15.69 4.03
C GLU A 54 8.49 14.40 4.64
N THR A 55 8.23 14.15 5.92
CA THR A 55 8.71 12.95 6.63
C THR A 55 7.93 11.67 6.30
N ILE A 56 6.72 11.76 5.74
CA ILE A 56 5.92 10.57 5.43
C ILE A 56 6.50 9.79 4.25
N ARG A 57 7.22 10.43 3.32
CA ARG A 57 7.80 9.72 2.17
C ARG A 57 9.16 9.12 2.55
N HIS A 58 9.27 7.80 2.48
CA HIS A 58 10.56 7.14 2.62
C HIS A 58 11.49 7.53 1.47
N LYS A 59 12.69 7.98 1.83
CA LYS A 59 13.77 8.17 0.87
C LYS A 59 14.44 6.82 0.63
N SER A 60 14.44 6.37 -0.61
CA SER A 60 15.25 5.22 -1.00
C SER A 60 16.72 5.64 -1.09
N LEU A 61 17.66 4.73 -0.90
CA LEU A 61 19.09 5.03 -1.11
C LEU A 61 19.36 5.66 -2.48
N ARG A 62 18.62 5.23 -3.51
CA ARG A 62 18.71 5.80 -4.86
C ARG A 62 18.24 7.25 -4.95
N SER A 63 17.23 7.64 -4.16
CA SER A 63 16.75 9.03 -4.14
C SER A 63 17.66 9.94 -3.33
N ILE A 64 18.45 9.39 -2.40
CA ILE A 64 19.45 10.15 -1.63
C ILE A 64 20.73 10.37 -2.44
N ILE A 65 21.11 9.40 -3.28
CA ILE A 65 22.33 9.47 -4.10
C ILE A 65 22.15 10.38 -5.34
N ASN A 66 20.91 10.60 -5.77
CA ASN A 66 20.56 11.42 -6.94
C ASN A 66 20.01 12.83 -6.57
N GLU A 67 20.01 13.18 -5.28
CA GLU A 67 19.81 14.56 -4.76
C GLU A 67 21.18 15.20 -4.53
#